data_AF-A0A1U7H1L7-F1
#
_entry.id   AF-A0A1U7H1L7-F1
#
_cell.length_a   1.000
_cell.length_b   1.000
_cell.length_c   1.000
_cell.angle_alpha   90.00
_cell.angle_beta   90.00
_cell.angle_gamma   90.00
#
_symmetry.space_group_name_H-M   'P 1'
#
loop_
_entity.id
_entity.type
_entity.pdbx_description
1 polymer ?
#
loop_
_entity_poly.entity_id
_entity_poly.type
_entity_poly.pdbx_seq_one_letter_code
_entity_poly.pdbx_strand_id
1 'polypeptide(L)' 'MVGRKKLNRDNLHARVAPETSDKLKEIAYKLGYVYNNEGSTGQLLDAIAHGEIILISANKPRKSG' A
#
# COMPACT_ATOMS: atom_id res chain seq x y z
N MET A 1 16.86 25.53 8.57
CA MET A 1 15.80 24.59 9.01
C MET A 1 14.81 24.44 7.87
N VAL A 2 14.90 23.38 7.06
CA VAL A 2 13.91 23.12 6.00
C VAL A 2 12.65 22.58 6.68
N GLY A 3 11.62 23.43 6.76
CA GLY A 3 10.33 23.05 7.31
C GLY A 3 9.79 21.83 6.57
N ARG A 4 9.49 20.75 7.31
CA ARG A 4 8.83 19.57 6.77
C ARG A 4 7.53 20.04 6.10
N LYS A 5 7.46 19.95 4.77
CA LYS A 5 6.24 20.22 4.01
C LYS A 5 5.18 19.27 4.55
N LYS A 6 4.15 19.80 5.23
CA LYS A 6 3.07 19.01 5.81
C LYS A 6 2.32 18.37 4.65
N LEU A 7 2.66 17.11 4.35
CA LEU A 7 1.94 16.33 3.35
C LEU A 7 0.52 16.16 3.91
N ASN A 8 -0.48 16.64 3.18
CA ASN A 8 -1.88 16.46 3.54
C ASN A 8 -2.19 14.97 3.31
N ARG A 9 -2.03 14.17 4.37
CA ARG A 9 -2.18 12.72 4.36
C ARG A 9 -3.12 12.32 5.49
N ASP A 10 -4.05 11.43 5.18
CA ASP A 10 -4.89 10.80 6.18
C ASP A 10 -4.15 9.62 6.82
N ASN A 11 -4.42 9.39 8.11
CA ASN A 11 -3.91 8.22 8.82
C ASN A 11 -4.91 7.07 8.66
N LEU A 12 -4.51 6.01 7.95
CA LEU A 12 -5.29 4.79 7.83
C LEU A 12 -4.83 3.76 8.87
N HIS A 13 -5.73 3.36 9.77
CA HIS A 13 -5.49 2.28 10.71
C HIS A 13 -6.28 1.03 10.27
N ALA A 14 -5.58 -0.04 9.96
CA ALA A 14 -6.18 -1.31 9.57
C ALA A 14 -5.65 -2.46 10.44
N ARG A 15 -6.55 -3.35 10.88
CA ARG A 15 -6.17 -4.62 11.50
C ARG A 15 -5.86 -5.63 10.40
N VAL A 16 -4.62 -6.08 10.33
CA VAL A 16 -4.12 -7.01 9.32
C VAL A 16 -3.36 -8.16 9.98
N ALA A 17 -3.12 -9.22 9.22
CA ALA A 17 -2.28 -10.33 9.70
C ALA A 17 -0.84 -9.85 9.97
N PRO A 18 -0.08 -10.56 10.83
CA PRO A 18 1.35 -10.32 10.98
C PRO A 18 2.07 -10.30 9.62
N GLU A 19 3.13 -9.49 9.50
CA GLU A 19 3.95 -9.32 8.27
C GLU A 19 3.23 -8.69 7.07
N THR A 20 1.93 -8.40 7.15
CA THR A 20 1.20 -7.77 6.03
C THR A 20 1.82 -6.42 5.69
N SER A 21 2.26 -5.66 6.69
CA SER A 21 2.97 -4.38 6.50
C SER A 21 4.24 -4.55 5.68
N ASP A 22 5.06 -5.55 6.00
CA ASP A 22 6.35 -5.77 5.34
C ASP A 22 6.16 -6.25 3.91
N LYS A 23 5.19 -7.14 3.69
CA LYS A 23 4.80 -7.58 2.34
C LYS A 23 4.27 -6.43 1.48
N LEU A 24 3.48 -5.52 2.05
CA LEU A 24 3.02 -4.33 1.33
C LEU A 24 4.16 -3.37 0.99
N LYS A 25 5.15 -3.20 1.87
CA LYS A 25 6.37 -2.45 1.55
C LYS A 25 7.14 -3.11 0.41
N GLU A 26 7.33 -4.43 0.44
CA GLU A 26 8.02 -5.16 -0.62
C GLU A 26 7.30 -5.02 -1.98
N ILE A 27 5.98 -5.13 -1.99
CA ILE A 27 5.16 -4.92 -3.19
C ILE A 27 5.33 -3.49 -3.69
N ALA A 28 5.23 -2.49 -2.82
CA ALA A 28 5.40 -1.08 -3.18
C ALA A 28 6.77 -0.82 -3.82
N TYR A 29 7.83 -1.38 -3.22
CA TYR A 29 9.19 -1.28 -3.76
C TYR A 29 9.32 -1.92 -5.15
N LYS A 30 8.80 -3.15 -5.32
CA LYS A 30 8.82 -3.88 -6.60
C LYS A 30 8.07 -3.16 -7.71
N LEU A 31 7.01 -2.43 -7.36
CA LEU A 31 6.19 -1.66 -8.30
C LEU A 31 6.71 -0.23 -8.53
N GLY A 32 7.83 0.16 -7.91
CA GLY A 32 8.46 1.48 -8.09
C GLY A 32 7.90 2.59 -7.21
N TYR A 33 6.95 2.29 -6.32
CA TYR A 33 6.48 3.22 -5.29
C TYR A 33 7.49 3.26 -4.14
N VAL A 34 8.56 4.02 -4.31
CA VAL A 34 9.69 4.10 -3.36
C VAL A 34 9.73 5.48 -2.69
N TYR A 35 9.92 5.47 -1.38
CA TYR A 35 10.18 6.66 -0.58
C TYR A 35 11.35 6.38 0.37
N ASN A 36 12.40 7.21 0.31
CA ASN A 36 13.58 7.08 1.15
C ASN A 36 14.24 5.68 1.09
N ASN A 37 14.38 5.12 -0.12
CA ASN A 37 14.91 3.77 -0.41
C ASN A 37 14.08 2.60 0.16
N GLU A 38 12.90 2.85 0.69
CA GLU A 38 11.94 1.82 1.11
C GLU A 38 10.67 1.86 0.27
N GLY A 39 9.96 0.75 0.18
CA GLY A 39 8.65 0.72 -0.44
C GLY A 39 7.64 1.57 0.32
N SER A 40 6.99 2.47 -0.40
CA SER A 40 6.02 3.44 0.10
C SER A 40 4.62 2.84 0.07
N THR A 41 4.22 2.17 1.15
CA THR A 41 2.88 1.55 1.25
C THR A 41 1.75 2.55 1.02
N GLY A 42 1.88 3.80 1.51
CA GLY A 42 0.86 4.82 1.30
C GLY A 42 0.63 5.11 -0.18
N GLN A 43 1.69 5.32 -0.96
CA GLN A 43 1.57 5.58 -2.39
C GLN A 43 1.02 4.38 -3.17
N LEU A 44 1.39 3.16 -2.77
CA LEU A 44 0.80 1.94 -3.34
C LEU A 44 -0.72 1.90 -3.11
N LEU A 45 -1.17 2.22 -1.89
CA LEU A 45 -2.59 2.21 -1.54
C LEU A 45 -3.36 3.31 -2.28
N ASP A 46 -2.78 4.50 -2.43
CA ASP A 46 -3.36 5.60 -3.21
C ASP A 46 -3.51 5.19 -4.68
N ALA A 47 -2.49 4.56 -5.28
CA ALA A 47 -2.52 4.09 -6.66
C ALA A 47 -3.60 3.00 -6.87
N ILE A 48 -3.78 2.11 -5.90
CA ILE A 48 -4.89 1.14 -5.92
C ILE A 48 -6.24 1.86 -5.84
N ALA A 49 -6.40 2.81 -4.92
CA ALA A 49 -7.66 3.53 -4.69
C ALA A 49 -8.06 4.41 -5.89
N HIS A 50 -7.08 4.99 -6.58
CA HIS A 50 -7.29 5.82 -7.77
C HIS A 50 -7.39 5.02 -9.08
N GLY A 51 -7.21 3.69 -9.02
CA GLY A 51 -7.32 2.82 -10.20
C GLY A 51 -6.10 2.84 -11.13
N GLU A 52 -4.96 3.37 -10.68
CA GLU A 52 -3.68 3.27 -11.38
C GLU A 52 -3.15 1.83 -11.37
N ILE A 53 -3.55 1.03 -10.37
CA ILE A 53 -3.26 -0.39 -10.24
C ILE A 53 -4.55 -1.19 -10.27
N ILE A 54 -4.59 -2.23 -11.12
CA ILE A 54 -5.69 -3.19 -11.18
C ILE A 54 -5.31 -4.44 -10.38
N LEU A 55 -6.05 -4.72 -9.30
CA LEU A 55 -5.89 -5.94 -8.51
C LEU A 55 -6.73 -7.07 -9.10
N ILE A 56 -6.09 -8.20 -9.40
CA ILE A 56 -6.78 -9.43 -9.85
C ILE A 56 -6.78 -10.43 -8.69
N SER A 57 -7.98 -10.84 -8.26
CA SER A 57 -8.11 -11.88 -7.23
C SER A 57 -7.75 -13.25 -7.80
N ALA A 58 -6.63 -13.81 -7.37
CA ALA A 58 -6.15 -15.11 -7.84
C ALA A 58 -6.90 -16.31 -7.23
N ASN A 59 -7.52 -16.14 -6.06
CA ASN A 59 -8.30 -17.17 -5.39
C ASN A 59 -9.54 -16.53 -4.75
N LYS A 60 -10.69 -16.61 -5.42
CA LYS A 60 -11.97 -16.37 -4.76
C LYS A 60 -12.22 -17.54 -3.82
N PRO A 61 -12.44 -17.34 -2.50
CA PRO A 61 -13.09 -18.39 -1.74
C PRO A 61 -14.44 -18.64 -2.42
N ARG A 62 -14.66 -19.86 -2.92
CA ARG A 62 -16.01 -20.31 -3.24
C ARG A 62 -16.82 -20.07 -1.98
N LYS A 63 -17.90 -19.29 -2.07
CA LYS A 63 -18.95 -19.36 -1.06
C LYS A 63 -19.42 -20.82 -1.09
N SER A 64 -18.95 -21.64 -0.16
CA SER A 64 -19.67 -22.85 0.22
C SER A 64 -20.91 -22.36 0.96
N GLY A 65 -21.99 -22.18 0.19
CA GLY A 65 -23.35 -22.24 0.69
C GLY A 65 -23.88 -23.64 0.53
#